data_AF-A0A2T0B8S6-F1
#
_entry.id   AF-A0A2T0B8S6-F1
#
_cell.length_a   1.000
_cell.length_b   1.000
_cell.length_c   1.000
_cell.angle_alpha   90.00
_cell.angle_beta   90.00
_cell.angle_gamma   90.00
#
_symmetry.space_group_name_H-M   'P 1'
#
loop_
_entity.id
_entity.type
_entity.pdbx_description
1 polymer ?
#
loop_
_entity_poly.entity_id
_entity_poly.type
_entity_poly.pdbx_seq_one_letter_code
_entity_poly.pdbx_strand_id
1 'polypeptide(L)'
;MLYSKNRNKKLIYCFFALVIFVMLTLFIKIYFKPFFIIMFLLFLCSPIYNLLNELHIINKKAMGIISIVFVNILLLIFIIYIGNWIYSVKDIIIDSIVKVVNSLDKLSKSLNINFAGLNKELEKYYYNILNSNFLRKGAVYTTDSIVNYFVGNIVAYFILVDKYVIFNWVKNFIPPKQVNFIEEKFKDIKNIFKVEILLILVTMIETIFGFMALNIENYIILGIICGTLDLLPYVGTIIVFMPLIFYKISTGDFIIAFGLICLYIMLFIIRQIMEAKFMSSKLEVHPIFTILALYIGLKVFGIIGIITAPLYIIVCKSILEM
;
A
#
# COMPACT_ATOMS: atom_id res chain seq x y z
N MET A 1 20.68 12.13 38.89
CA MET A 1 21.54 11.13 38.21
C MET A 1 20.84 9.81 37.86
N LEU A 2 19.81 9.35 38.59
CA LEU A 2 19.07 8.12 38.25
C LEU A 2 18.24 8.19 36.94
N TYR A 3 17.79 9.38 36.54
CA TYR A 3 16.96 9.57 35.35
C TYR A 3 17.72 9.42 34.02
N SER A 4 19.03 9.75 33.95
CA SER A 4 19.81 9.57 32.71
C SER A 4 20.29 8.14 32.51
N LYS A 5 20.47 7.36 33.60
CA LYS A 5 20.95 5.97 33.54
C LYS A 5 19.90 5.02 32.94
N ASN A 6 18.61 5.27 33.17
CA ASN A 6 17.51 4.53 32.51
C ASN A 6 17.33 4.94 31.05
N ARG A 7 17.48 6.22 30.70
CA ARG A 7 17.37 6.70 29.31
C ARG A 7 18.44 6.08 28.41
N ASN A 8 19.68 5.95 28.89
CA ASN A 8 20.75 5.31 28.13
C ASN A 8 20.51 3.81 27.92
N LYS A 9 19.93 3.11 28.91
CA LYS A 9 19.52 1.70 28.75
C LYS A 9 18.40 1.54 27.72
N LYS A 10 17.36 2.39 27.76
CA LYS A 10 16.28 2.39 26.77
C LYS A 10 16.80 2.67 25.35
N LEU A 11 17.74 3.60 25.20
CA LEU A 11 18.39 3.88 23.91
C LEU A 11 19.21 2.69 23.39
N ILE A 12 19.90 1.96 24.28
CA ILE A 12 20.62 0.73 23.92
C ILE A 12 19.65 -0.37 23.48
N TYR A 13 18.50 -0.53 24.15
CA TYR A 13 17.45 -1.47 23.71
C TYR A 13 16.81 -1.07 22.38
N CYS A 14 16.56 0.22 22.14
CA CYS A 14 16.11 0.70 20.84
C CYS A 14 17.15 0.46 19.74
N PHE A 15 18.44 0.64 20.04
CA PHE A 15 19.51 0.38 19.07
C PHE A 15 19.61 -1.12 18.76
N PHE A 16 19.55 -1.99 19.78
CA PHE A 16 19.51 -3.44 19.56
C PHE A 16 18.25 -3.87 18.80
N ALA A 17 17.09 -3.29 19.12
CA ALA A 17 15.86 -3.50 18.36
C ALA A 17 16.00 -3.01 16.91
N LEU A 18 16.70 -1.91 16.65
CA LEU A 18 17.02 -1.41 15.30
C LEU A 18 17.87 -2.41 14.55
N VAL A 19 18.95 -2.90 15.15
CA VAL A 19 19.87 -3.84 14.52
C VAL A 19 19.16 -5.17 14.24
N ILE A 20 18.39 -5.68 15.19
CA ILE A 20 17.58 -6.90 15.02
C ILE A 20 16.52 -6.68 13.94
N PHE A 21 15.83 -5.54 13.93
CA PHE A 21 14.83 -5.20 12.93
C PHE A 21 15.44 -5.07 11.53
N VAL A 22 16.59 -4.39 11.39
CA VAL A 22 17.33 -4.25 10.12
C VAL A 22 17.84 -5.62 9.64
N MET A 23 18.38 -6.46 10.52
CA MET A 23 18.78 -7.83 10.19
C MET A 23 17.58 -8.67 9.73
N LEU A 24 16.47 -8.65 10.47
CA LEU A 24 15.23 -9.34 10.10
C LEU A 24 14.69 -8.85 8.75
N THR A 25 14.63 -7.53 8.54
CA THR A 25 14.11 -6.95 7.29
C THR A 25 15.03 -7.20 6.10
N LEU A 26 16.36 -7.21 6.26
CA LEU A 26 17.29 -7.63 5.21
C LEU A 26 17.15 -9.11 4.89
N PHE A 27 17.05 -9.96 5.91
CA PHE A 27 16.82 -11.39 5.75
C PHE A 27 15.47 -11.66 5.05
N ILE A 28 14.43 -10.91 5.43
CA ILE A 28 13.10 -10.98 4.82
C ILE A 28 13.13 -10.46 3.37
N LYS A 29 13.85 -9.39 3.08
CA LYS A 29 13.97 -8.83 1.71
C LYS A 29 14.65 -9.82 0.75
N ILE A 30 15.67 -10.52 1.23
CA ILE A 30 16.46 -11.47 0.43
C ILE A 30 15.75 -12.82 0.29
N TYR A 31 15.14 -13.34 1.37
CA TYR A 31 14.59 -14.71 1.40
C TYR A 31 13.06 -14.81 1.51
N PHE A 32 12.34 -13.73 1.87
CA PHE A 32 10.90 -13.75 2.17
C PHE A 32 10.05 -12.85 1.25
N LYS A 33 10.50 -12.46 0.06
CA LYS A 33 9.59 -11.87 -0.96
C LYS A 33 8.28 -12.66 -1.16
N PRO A 34 8.27 -14.02 -1.25
CA PRO A 34 7.02 -14.77 -1.35
C PRO A 34 6.15 -14.69 -0.10
N PHE A 35 6.71 -14.44 1.08
CA PHE A 35 5.96 -14.35 2.34
C PHE A 35 4.96 -13.20 2.37
N PHE A 36 5.31 -12.05 1.80
CA PHE A 36 4.35 -10.95 1.68
C PHE A 36 3.19 -11.27 0.75
N ILE A 37 3.48 -11.96 -0.35
CA ILE A 37 2.43 -12.44 -1.25
C ILE A 37 1.54 -13.44 -0.50
N ILE A 38 2.11 -14.33 0.30
CA ILE A 38 1.37 -15.27 1.15
C ILE A 38 0.49 -14.51 2.14
N MET A 39 1.03 -13.55 2.90
CA MET A 39 0.25 -12.73 3.84
C MET A 39 -0.88 -11.98 3.15
N PHE A 40 -0.61 -11.37 1.99
CA PHE A 40 -1.60 -10.63 1.22
C PHE A 40 -2.70 -11.55 0.67
N LEU A 41 -2.34 -12.70 0.09
CA LEU A 41 -3.29 -13.70 -0.36
C LEU A 41 -4.11 -14.27 0.80
N LEU A 42 -3.50 -14.55 1.95
CA LEU A 42 -4.21 -15.01 3.15
C LEU A 42 -5.17 -13.95 3.67
N PHE A 43 -4.78 -12.68 3.67
CA PHE A 43 -5.63 -11.57 4.06
C PHE A 43 -6.88 -11.53 3.19
N LEU A 44 -6.73 -11.63 1.88
CA LEU A 44 -7.85 -11.63 0.93
C LEU A 44 -8.68 -12.93 0.95
N CYS A 45 -8.03 -14.08 1.05
CA CYS A 45 -8.69 -15.39 0.97
C CYS A 45 -9.37 -15.79 2.28
N SER A 46 -8.84 -15.40 3.45
CA SER A 46 -9.37 -15.80 4.75
C SER A 46 -10.82 -15.37 5.04
N PRO A 47 -11.29 -14.14 4.71
CA PRO A 47 -12.70 -13.81 4.91
C PRO A 47 -13.60 -14.68 4.04
N ILE A 48 -13.23 -14.91 2.78
CA ILE A 48 -14.00 -15.76 1.86
C ILE A 48 -14.03 -17.21 2.34
N TYR A 49 -12.88 -17.73 2.78
CA TYR A 49 -12.78 -19.09 3.31
C TYR A 49 -13.64 -19.28 4.57
N ASN A 50 -13.61 -18.31 5.49
CA ASN A 50 -14.43 -18.37 6.70
C ASN A 50 -15.93 -18.28 6.38
N LEU A 51 -16.32 -17.41 5.44
CA LEU A 51 -17.70 -17.30 4.97
C LEU A 51 -18.20 -18.62 4.37
N LEU A 52 -17.39 -19.30 3.55
CA LEU A 52 -17.70 -20.63 3.03
C LEU A 52 -17.77 -21.69 4.13
N ASN A 53 -16.90 -21.61 5.14
CA ASN A 53 -16.87 -22.54 6.26
C ASN A 53 -18.10 -22.37 7.17
N GLU A 54 -18.63 -21.16 7.32
CA GLU A 54 -19.89 -20.91 8.04
C GLU A 54 -21.09 -21.53 7.33
N LEU A 55 -21.08 -21.61 5.99
CA LEU A 55 -22.16 -22.22 5.21
C LEU A 55 -22.23 -23.76 5.35
N HIS A 56 -21.16 -24.42 5.80
CA HIS A 56 -21.08 -25.90 6.02
C HIS A 56 -21.36 -26.77 4.78
N ILE A 57 -21.37 -26.20 3.57
CA ILE A 57 -21.77 -26.93 2.34
C ILE A 57 -20.60 -27.73 1.72
N ILE A 58 -19.34 -27.32 1.96
CA ILE A 58 -18.19 -27.74 1.16
C ILE A 58 -17.04 -28.27 2.03
N ASN A 59 -16.32 -29.29 1.55
CA ASN A 59 -15.12 -29.81 2.21
C ASN A 59 -14.00 -28.76 2.33
N LYS A 60 -13.22 -28.79 3.43
CA LYS A 60 -12.12 -27.84 3.72
C LYS A 60 -11.16 -27.60 2.55
N LYS A 61 -10.78 -28.67 1.85
CA LYS A 61 -9.91 -28.58 0.66
C LYS A 61 -10.54 -27.76 -0.46
N ALA A 62 -11.81 -28.04 -0.77
CA ALA A 62 -12.54 -27.35 -1.83
C ALA A 62 -12.81 -25.88 -1.47
N MET A 63 -13.09 -25.56 -0.20
CA MET A 63 -13.20 -24.17 0.26
C MET A 63 -11.90 -23.39 0.02
N GLY A 64 -10.75 -23.98 0.34
CA GLY A 64 -9.44 -23.36 0.10
C GLY A 64 -9.19 -23.06 -1.38
N ILE A 65 -9.50 -24.02 -2.26
CA ILE A 65 -9.37 -23.84 -3.72
C ILE A 65 -10.30 -22.72 -4.19
N ILE A 66 -11.57 -22.74 -3.81
CA ILE A 66 -12.57 -21.76 -4.24
C ILE A 66 -12.16 -20.35 -3.81
N SER A 67 -11.72 -20.16 -2.55
CA SER A 67 -11.27 -18.85 -2.08
C SER A 67 -10.08 -18.32 -2.88
N ILE A 68 -9.09 -19.17 -3.15
CA ILE A 68 -7.90 -18.77 -3.92
C ILE A 68 -8.26 -18.43 -5.36
N VAL A 69 -9.04 -19.29 -6.02
CA VAL A 69 -9.47 -19.06 -7.41
C VAL A 69 -10.26 -17.76 -7.51
N PHE A 70 -11.22 -17.53 -6.62
CA PHE A 70 -12.01 -16.30 -6.59
C PHE A 70 -11.13 -15.06 -6.42
N VAL A 71 -10.21 -15.06 -5.46
CA VAL A 71 -9.29 -13.93 -5.24
C VAL A 71 -8.38 -13.71 -6.44
N ASN A 72 -7.86 -14.77 -7.07
CA ASN A 72 -7.01 -14.64 -8.25
C ASN A 72 -7.76 -14.05 -9.45
N ILE A 73 -9.02 -14.46 -9.67
CA ILE A 73 -9.87 -13.88 -10.72
C ILE A 73 -10.11 -12.40 -10.44
N LEU A 74 -10.43 -12.05 -9.19
CA LEU A 74 -10.65 -10.66 -8.79
C LEU A 74 -9.39 -9.80 -8.99
N LEU A 75 -8.21 -10.31 -8.62
CA LEU A 75 -6.93 -9.65 -8.85
C LEU A 75 -6.60 -9.52 -10.35
N LEU A 76 -6.90 -10.53 -11.16
CA LEU A 76 -6.70 -10.49 -12.62
C LEU A 76 -7.55 -9.38 -13.26
N ILE A 77 -8.83 -9.32 -12.92
CA ILE A 77 -9.76 -8.28 -13.39
C ILE A 77 -9.24 -6.89 -12.99
N PHE A 78 -8.80 -6.76 -11.74
CA PHE A 78 -8.22 -5.52 -11.21
C PHE A 78 -6.97 -5.08 -11.99
N ILE A 79 -6.04 -6.00 -12.27
CA ILE A 79 -4.81 -5.72 -13.03
C ILE A 79 -5.12 -5.28 -14.47
N ILE A 80 -6.01 -5.99 -15.16
CA ILE A 80 -6.40 -5.65 -16.54
C ILE A 80 -7.03 -4.26 -16.58
N TYR A 81 -7.91 -3.97 -15.64
CA TYR A 81 -8.61 -2.70 -15.58
C TYR A 81 -7.66 -1.53 -15.30
N ILE A 82 -6.79 -1.66 -14.28
CA ILE A 82 -5.76 -0.66 -13.99
C ILE A 82 -4.82 -0.48 -15.18
N GLY A 83 -4.41 -1.57 -15.83
CA GLY A 83 -3.56 -1.51 -17.02
C GLY A 83 -4.22 -0.68 -18.13
N ASN A 84 -5.51 -0.91 -18.37
CA ASN A 84 -6.27 -0.16 -19.39
C ASN A 84 -6.47 1.31 -19.00
N TRP A 85 -6.72 1.60 -17.71
CA TRP A 85 -6.82 2.98 -17.22
C TRP A 85 -5.49 3.74 -17.30
N ILE A 86 -4.38 3.09 -16.93
CA ILE A 86 -3.04 3.67 -17.10
C ILE A 86 -2.77 3.94 -18.59
N TYR A 87 -3.16 3.00 -19.45
CA TYR A 87 -3.00 3.15 -20.90
C TYR A 87 -3.83 4.31 -21.46
N SER A 88 -5.09 4.47 -21.04
CA SER A 88 -5.93 5.58 -21.49
C SER A 88 -5.43 6.95 -20.99
N VAL A 89 -4.92 7.00 -19.76
CA VAL A 89 -4.36 8.23 -19.18
C VAL A 89 -2.98 8.58 -19.78
N LYS A 90 -2.24 7.59 -20.30
CA LYS A 90 -0.92 7.77 -20.91
C LYS A 90 -0.94 8.85 -21.99
N ASP A 91 -1.87 8.78 -22.93
CA ASP A 91 -1.90 9.70 -24.07
C ASP A 91 -2.19 11.13 -23.61
N ILE A 92 -3.01 11.29 -22.58
CA ILE A 92 -3.30 12.61 -22.00
C ILE A 92 -2.10 13.17 -21.23
N ILE A 93 -1.40 12.35 -20.45
CA ILE A 93 -0.16 12.76 -19.77
C ILE A 93 0.87 13.21 -20.81
N ILE A 94 1.01 12.46 -21.89
CA ILE A 94 1.92 12.77 -22.98
C ILE A 94 1.54 14.11 -23.63
N ASP A 95 0.27 14.31 -23.96
CA ASP A 95 -0.22 15.56 -24.58
C ASP A 95 -0.02 16.78 -23.66
N SER A 96 -0.26 16.62 -22.36
CA SER A 96 -0.03 17.66 -21.36
C SER A 96 1.45 18.01 -21.22
N ILE A 97 2.34 17.01 -21.24
CA ILE A 97 3.79 17.24 -21.25
C ILE A 97 4.19 18.01 -22.52
N VAL A 98 3.69 17.63 -23.70
CA VAL A 98 3.97 18.31 -24.96
C VAL A 98 3.49 19.77 -24.93
N LYS A 99 2.29 20.04 -24.41
CA LYS A 99 1.78 21.42 -24.26
C LYS A 99 2.65 22.26 -23.34
N VAL A 100 3.12 21.70 -22.22
CA VAL A 100 4.01 22.41 -21.28
C VAL A 100 5.36 22.70 -21.94
N VAL A 101 5.97 21.73 -22.63
CA VAL A 101 7.24 21.91 -23.36
C VAL A 101 7.10 23.00 -24.42
N ASN A 102 6.03 22.97 -25.22
CA ASN A 102 5.78 23.97 -26.25
C ASN A 102 5.55 25.38 -25.67
N SER A 103 4.93 25.48 -24.50
CA SER A 103 4.69 26.74 -23.80
C SER A 103 5.98 27.32 -23.23
N LEU A 104 6.83 26.47 -22.66
CA LEU A 104 8.17 26.84 -22.18
C LEU A 104 9.08 27.27 -23.33
N ASP A 105 9.01 26.61 -24.49
CA ASP A 105 9.77 26.99 -25.67
C ASP A 105 9.36 28.39 -26.19
N LYS A 106 8.06 28.68 -26.23
CA LYS A 106 7.54 30.03 -26.55
C LYS A 106 8.03 31.09 -25.55
N LEU A 107 8.01 30.77 -24.25
CA LEU A 107 8.47 31.66 -23.19
C LEU A 107 9.99 31.89 -23.24
N SER A 108 10.76 30.85 -23.59
CA SER A 108 12.21 30.93 -23.77
C SER A 108 12.59 31.92 -24.87
N LYS A 109 11.83 31.89 -25.98
CA LYS A 109 11.99 32.77 -27.14
C LYS A 109 11.55 34.20 -26.86
N SER A 110 10.51 34.40 -26.05
CA SER A 110 10.04 35.76 -25.70
C SER A 110 10.91 36.45 -24.65
N LEU A 111 11.57 35.69 -23.76
CA LEU A 111 12.40 36.23 -22.68
C LEU A 111 13.91 36.14 -22.95
N ASN A 112 14.36 35.53 -24.05
CA ASN A 112 15.77 35.18 -24.32
C ASN A 112 16.43 34.36 -23.19
N ILE A 113 15.64 33.61 -22.43
CA ILE A 113 16.13 32.75 -21.34
C ILE A 113 16.23 31.32 -21.84
N ASN A 114 17.41 30.72 -21.74
CA ASN A 114 17.68 29.42 -22.34
C ASN A 114 17.22 28.26 -21.44
N PHE A 115 16.01 27.75 -21.68
CA PHE A 115 15.45 26.58 -20.97
C PHE A 115 15.83 25.22 -21.59
N ALA A 116 16.82 25.19 -22.51
CA ALA A 116 17.20 24.00 -23.28
C ALA A 116 17.52 22.75 -22.43
N GLY A 117 18.05 22.91 -21.22
CA GLY A 117 18.32 21.80 -20.30
C GLY A 117 17.04 21.12 -19.78
N LEU A 118 16.03 21.92 -19.44
CA LEU A 118 14.74 21.43 -18.94
C LEU A 118 13.96 20.75 -20.08
N ASN A 119 13.99 21.33 -21.28
CA ASN A 119 13.34 20.76 -22.47
C ASN A 119 13.93 19.39 -22.84
N LYS A 120 15.26 19.22 -22.80
CA LYS A 120 15.91 17.93 -23.07
C LYS A 120 15.57 16.85 -22.04
N GLU A 121 15.47 17.18 -20.75
CA GLU A 121 15.04 16.25 -19.71
C GLU A 121 13.58 15.81 -19.93
N LEU A 122 12.69 16.75 -20.26
CA LEU A 122 11.28 16.48 -20.54
C LEU A 122 11.08 15.65 -21.82
N GLU A 123 11.82 15.95 -22.90
CA GLU A 123 11.83 15.13 -24.12
C GLU A 123 12.34 13.71 -23.84
N LYS A 124 13.38 13.57 -23.03
CA LYS A 124 13.91 12.25 -22.64
C LYS A 124 12.87 11.44 -21.85
N TYR A 125 12.09 12.07 -20.97
CA TYR A 125 10.97 11.42 -20.29
C TYR A 125 9.85 11.03 -21.26
N TYR A 126 9.49 11.90 -22.21
CA TYR A 126 8.54 11.62 -23.28
C TYR A 126 8.94 10.38 -24.10
N TYR A 127 10.19 10.32 -24.59
CA TYR A 127 10.69 9.18 -25.36
C TYR A 127 10.79 7.91 -24.52
N ASN A 128 11.12 8.00 -23.22
CA ASN A 128 11.18 6.84 -22.33
C ASN A 128 9.81 6.23 -22.01
N ILE A 129 8.74 7.04 -22.00
CA ILE A 129 7.35 6.58 -21.80
C ILE A 129 6.82 5.86 -23.05
N LEU A 130 7.27 6.28 -24.25
CA LEU A 130 6.88 5.68 -25.52
C LEU A 130 7.70 4.44 -25.90
N ASN A 131 8.95 4.33 -25.43
CA ASN A 131 9.85 3.28 -25.89
C ASN A 131 9.68 1.95 -25.14
N SER A 132 9.88 0.86 -25.87
CA SER A 132 9.82 -0.56 -25.47
C SER A 132 10.62 -0.95 -24.22
N ASN A 133 11.53 -0.08 -23.75
CA ASN A 133 12.29 -0.25 -22.53
C ASN A 133 11.45 -0.20 -21.25
N PHE A 134 10.33 0.54 -21.22
CA PHE A 134 9.40 0.51 -20.09
C PHE A 134 8.70 -0.86 -20.00
N LEU A 135 8.20 -1.36 -21.14
CA LEU A 135 7.60 -2.68 -21.25
C LEU A 135 8.60 -3.80 -20.94
N ARG A 136 9.85 -3.68 -21.42
CA ARG A 136 10.92 -4.66 -21.18
C ARG A 136 11.38 -4.67 -19.72
N LYS A 137 11.48 -3.52 -19.06
CA LYS A 137 11.75 -3.44 -17.62
C LYS A 137 10.59 -4.04 -16.82
N GLY A 138 9.35 -3.71 -17.17
CA GLY A 138 8.15 -4.35 -16.61
C GLY A 138 8.20 -5.87 -16.72
N ALA A 139 8.52 -6.40 -17.91
CA ALA A 139 8.62 -7.83 -18.17
C ALA A 139 9.66 -8.55 -17.29
N VAL A 140 10.87 -7.99 -17.14
CA VAL A 140 11.92 -8.57 -16.27
C VAL A 140 11.49 -8.57 -14.80
N TYR A 141 10.81 -7.52 -14.33
CA TYR A 141 10.27 -7.50 -12.96
C TYR A 141 9.10 -8.49 -12.78
N THR A 142 8.32 -8.76 -13.83
CA THR A 142 7.21 -9.72 -13.75
C THR A 142 7.67 -11.17 -13.66
N THR A 143 8.78 -11.58 -14.30
CA THR A 143 9.21 -12.99 -14.31
C THR A 143 9.56 -13.51 -12.91
N ASP A 144 10.40 -12.79 -12.16
CA ASP A 144 10.70 -13.13 -10.76
C ASP A 144 9.46 -13.04 -9.87
N SER A 145 8.54 -12.13 -10.20
CA SER A 145 7.31 -11.93 -9.42
C SER A 145 6.29 -13.05 -9.64
N ILE A 146 6.23 -13.64 -10.85
CA ILE A 146 5.31 -14.74 -11.18
C ILE A 146 5.66 -16.00 -10.39
N VAL A 147 6.95 -16.36 -10.30
CA VAL A 147 7.39 -17.56 -9.54
C VAL A 147 7.06 -17.38 -8.06
N ASN A 148 7.40 -16.22 -7.49
CA ASN A 148 7.06 -15.90 -6.09
C ASN A 148 5.55 -15.89 -5.85
N TYR A 149 4.77 -15.41 -6.81
CA TYR A 149 3.31 -15.38 -6.73
C TYR A 149 2.70 -16.78 -6.79
N PHE A 150 3.21 -17.63 -7.67
CA PHE A 150 2.80 -19.03 -7.78
C PHE A 150 3.09 -19.80 -6.49
N VAL A 151 4.32 -19.69 -5.97
CA VAL A 151 4.69 -20.29 -4.67
C VAL A 151 3.81 -19.75 -3.55
N GLY A 152 3.53 -18.44 -3.57
CA GLY A 152 2.67 -17.80 -2.57
C GLY A 152 1.24 -18.36 -2.55
N ASN A 153 0.66 -18.66 -3.72
CA ASN A 153 -0.65 -19.29 -3.82
C ASN A 153 -0.66 -20.71 -3.24
N ILE A 154 0.36 -21.51 -3.53
CA ILE A 154 0.49 -22.86 -3.00
C ILE A 154 0.60 -22.82 -1.47
N VAL A 155 1.44 -21.95 -0.92
CA VAL A 155 1.62 -21.86 0.52
C VAL A 155 0.38 -21.28 1.22
N ALA A 156 -0.27 -20.27 0.62
CA ALA A 156 -1.53 -19.75 1.13
C ALA A 156 -2.63 -20.83 1.18
N TYR A 157 -2.71 -21.70 0.16
CA TYR A 157 -3.61 -22.85 0.15
C TYR A 157 -3.38 -23.78 1.35
N PHE A 158 -2.14 -24.22 1.55
CA PHE A 158 -1.81 -25.10 2.67
C PHE A 158 -2.09 -24.44 4.02
N ILE A 159 -1.83 -23.14 4.17
CA ILE A 159 -2.14 -22.42 5.42
C ILE A 159 -3.65 -22.30 5.66
N LEU A 160 -4.47 -22.11 4.61
CA LEU A 160 -5.93 -22.01 4.76
C LEU A 160 -6.55 -23.36 5.15
N VAL A 161 -6.09 -24.45 4.54
CA VAL A 161 -6.62 -25.80 4.76
C VAL A 161 -6.09 -26.41 6.06
N ASP A 162 -4.78 -26.29 6.32
CA ASP A 162 -4.07 -26.95 7.41
C ASP A 162 -3.59 -25.96 8.51
N LYS A 163 -4.40 -24.93 8.77
CA LYS A 163 -4.13 -23.84 9.72
C LYS A 163 -3.60 -24.31 11.09
N TYR A 164 -4.06 -25.47 11.56
CA TYR A 164 -3.69 -26.05 12.85
C TYR A 164 -2.30 -26.71 12.87
N VAL A 165 -1.83 -27.25 11.75
CA VAL A 165 -0.54 -27.95 11.68
C VAL A 165 0.60 -26.96 11.85
N ILE A 166 0.55 -25.84 11.13
CA ILE A 166 1.60 -24.80 11.16
C ILE A 166 1.62 -24.09 12.52
N PHE A 167 0.45 -23.77 13.07
CA PHE A 167 0.36 -23.08 14.37
C PHE A 167 0.89 -23.96 15.51
N ASN A 168 0.60 -25.26 15.52
CA ASN A 168 1.14 -26.20 16.51
C ASN A 168 2.65 -26.44 16.31
N TRP A 169 3.12 -26.52 15.06
CA TRP A 169 4.55 -26.68 14.78
C TRP A 169 5.36 -25.48 15.29
N VAL A 170 4.87 -24.26 15.06
CA VAL A 170 5.47 -23.02 15.60
C VAL A 170 5.39 -22.98 17.13
N LYS A 171 4.27 -23.41 17.73
CA LYS A 171 4.11 -23.50 19.19
C LYS A 171 5.15 -24.41 19.85
N ASN A 172 5.61 -25.45 19.16
CA ASN A 172 6.63 -26.38 19.67
C ASN A 172 8.04 -25.76 19.70
N PHE A 173 8.30 -24.71 18.92
CA PHE A 173 9.59 -23.99 18.93
C PHE A 173 9.62 -22.80 19.88
N ILE A 174 8.49 -22.43 20.50
CA ILE A 174 8.38 -21.24 21.35
C ILE A 174 8.10 -21.65 22.80
N PRO A 175 8.93 -21.22 23.78
CA PRO A 175 8.69 -21.45 25.20
C PRO A 175 7.29 -20.97 25.64
N PRO A 176 6.56 -21.74 26.48
CA PRO A 176 5.15 -21.48 26.81
C PRO A 176 4.89 -20.11 27.46
N LYS A 177 5.87 -19.52 28.14
CA LYS A 177 5.77 -18.15 28.72
C LYS A 177 5.74 -17.04 27.66
N GLN A 178 6.37 -17.25 26.50
CA GLN A 178 6.40 -16.29 25.39
C GLN A 178 5.18 -16.43 24.48
N VAL A 179 4.57 -17.62 24.43
CA VAL A 179 3.34 -17.89 23.67
C VAL A 179 2.18 -17.03 24.16
N ASN A 180 1.98 -16.90 25.48
CA ASN A 180 0.89 -16.09 26.03
C ASN A 180 1.08 -14.60 25.73
N PHE A 181 2.31 -14.09 25.80
CA PHE A 181 2.65 -12.72 25.44
C PHE A 181 2.41 -12.44 23.94
N ILE A 182 2.73 -13.41 23.08
CA ILE A 182 2.47 -13.34 21.65
C ILE A 182 0.96 -13.37 21.37
N GLU A 183 0.20 -14.28 22.00
CA GLU A 183 -1.26 -14.37 21.82
C GLU A 183 -1.99 -13.08 22.24
N GLU A 184 -1.55 -12.44 23.34
CA GLU A 184 -2.10 -11.17 23.80
C GLU A 184 -1.80 -10.02 22.82
N LYS A 185 -0.57 -9.95 22.29
CA LYS A 185 -0.17 -8.97 21.26
C LYS A 185 -0.82 -9.21 19.90
N PHE A 186 -1.09 -10.46 19.53
CA PHE A 186 -1.85 -10.78 18.32
C PHE A 186 -3.30 -10.30 18.42
N LYS A 187 -3.88 -10.24 19.63
CA LYS A 187 -5.22 -9.70 19.87
C LYS A 187 -5.27 -8.19 19.63
N ASP A 188 -4.24 -7.46 20.09
CA ASP A 188 -4.07 -6.03 19.81
C ASP A 188 -3.91 -5.76 18.31
N ILE A 189 -3.08 -6.55 17.62
CA ILE A 189 -2.88 -6.47 16.17
C ILE A 189 -4.20 -6.73 15.43
N LYS A 190 -4.99 -7.74 15.84
CA LYS A 190 -6.29 -8.05 15.23
C LYS A 190 -7.28 -6.89 15.36
N ASN A 191 -7.24 -6.13 16.45
CA ASN A 191 -8.08 -4.95 16.63
C ASN A 191 -7.64 -3.81 15.71
N ILE A 192 -6.33 -3.58 15.57
CA ILE A 192 -5.79 -2.59 14.61
C ILE A 192 -6.21 -2.95 13.18
N PHE A 193 -6.10 -4.22 12.79
CA PHE A 193 -6.55 -4.68 11.47
C PHE A 193 -8.04 -4.48 11.23
N LYS A 194 -8.89 -4.67 12.25
CA LYS A 194 -10.33 -4.39 12.11
C LYS A 194 -10.60 -2.92 11.85
N VAL A 195 -9.88 -2.03 12.53
CA VAL A 195 -10.00 -0.58 12.33
C VAL A 195 -9.54 -0.22 10.92
N GLU A 196 -8.42 -0.77 10.45
CA GLU A 196 -7.90 -0.50 9.11
C GLU A 196 -8.86 -0.95 7.99
N ILE A 197 -9.44 -2.16 8.11
CA ILE A 197 -10.45 -2.65 7.16
C ILE A 197 -11.66 -1.72 7.14
N LEU A 198 -12.10 -1.22 8.31
CA LEU A 198 -13.23 -0.31 8.40
C LEU A 198 -12.93 1.05 7.76
N LEU A 199 -11.72 1.58 7.95
CA LEU A 199 -11.26 2.81 7.28
C LEU A 199 -11.28 2.64 5.76
N ILE A 200 -10.69 1.55 5.25
CA ILE A 200 -10.66 1.23 3.82
C ILE A 200 -12.07 1.16 3.22
N LEU A 201 -13.01 0.51 3.91
CA LEU A 201 -14.40 0.40 3.46
C LEU A 201 -15.09 1.77 3.43
N VAL A 202 -14.88 2.61 4.44
CA VAL A 202 -15.45 3.96 4.46
C VAL A 202 -14.87 4.79 3.32
N THR A 203 -13.55 4.81 3.14
CA THR A 203 -12.90 5.53 2.04
C THR A 203 -13.37 5.03 0.67
N MET A 204 -13.56 3.72 0.51
CA MET A 204 -14.13 3.14 -0.71
C MET A 204 -15.54 3.66 -0.98
N ILE A 205 -16.42 3.64 0.02
CA ILE A 205 -17.81 4.10 -0.14
C ILE A 205 -17.85 5.60 -0.45
N GLU A 206 -17.11 6.41 0.30
CA GLU A 206 -17.04 7.85 0.11
C GLU A 206 -16.50 8.23 -1.27
N THR A 207 -15.46 7.53 -1.74
CA THR A 207 -14.92 7.76 -3.09
C THR A 207 -15.89 7.37 -4.18
N ILE A 208 -16.60 6.25 -4.05
CA ILE A 208 -17.64 5.83 -5.03
C ILE A 208 -18.74 6.90 -5.11
N PHE A 209 -19.29 7.34 -3.97
CA PHE A 209 -20.35 8.35 -3.95
C PHE A 209 -19.85 9.71 -4.42
N GLY A 210 -18.64 10.12 -4.02
CA GLY A 210 -18.05 11.38 -4.47
C GLY A 210 -17.79 11.39 -5.98
N PHE A 211 -17.25 10.31 -6.54
CA PHE A 211 -17.05 10.17 -7.98
C PHE A 211 -18.38 10.08 -8.74
N MET A 212 -19.40 9.43 -8.17
CA MET A 212 -20.75 9.41 -8.74
C MET A 212 -21.35 10.82 -8.78
N ALA A 213 -21.24 11.59 -7.68
CA ALA A 213 -21.75 12.97 -7.62
C ALA A 213 -21.04 13.92 -8.61
N LEU A 214 -19.76 13.65 -8.89
CA LEU A 214 -18.96 14.42 -9.84
C LEU A 214 -19.07 13.90 -11.30
N ASN A 215 -19.96 12.94 -11.57
CA ASN A 215 -20.14 12.30 -12.87
C ASN A 215 -18.83 11.77 -13.48
N ILE A 216 -17.98 11.17 -12.65
CA ILE A 216 -16.76 10.50 -13.11
C ILE A 216 -17.13 9.14 -13.70
N GLU A 217 -16.66 8.86 -14.92
CA GLU A 217 -16.83 7.56 -15.55
C GLU A 217 -16.17 6.45 -14.72
N ASN A 218 -16.81 5.29 -14.65
CA ASN A 218 -16.34 4.13 -13.88
C ASN A 218 -16.12 4.41 -12.37
N TYR A 219 -16.91 5.31 -11.78
CA TYR A 219 -16.84 5.70 -10.37
C TYR A 219 -16.76 4.53 -9.37
N ILE A 220 -17.49 3.43 -9.63
CA ILE A 220 -17.47 2.22 -8.78
C ILE A 220 -16.06 1.61 -8.74
N ILE A 221 -15.46 1.39 -9.91
CA ILE A 221 -14.18 0.70 -10.02
C ILE A 221 -13.06 1.59 -9.51
N LEU A 222 -13.07 2.88 -9.86
CA LEU A 222 -12.11 3.85 -9.35
C LEU A 222 -12.20 4.00 -7.82
N GLY A 223 -13.40 3.96 -7.24
CA GLY A 223 -13.58 3.96 -5.80
C GLY A 223 -13.06 2.69 -5.12
N ILE A 224 -13.25 1.51 -5.73
CA ILE A 224 -12.66 0.25 -5.25
C ILE A 224 -11.11 0.31 -5.29
N ILE A 225 -10.54 0.86 -6.37
CA ILE A 225 -9.09 1.08 -6.49
C ILE A 225 -8.62 2.03 -5.39
N CYS A 226 -9.29 3.16 -5.19
CA CYS A 226 -8.98 4.11 -4.13
C CYS A 226 -8.99 3.46 -2.75
N GLY A 227 -10.05 2.73 -2.39
CA GLY A 227 -10.13 2.01 -1.12
C GLY A 227 -9.00 0.98 -0.95
N THR A 228 -8.70 0.22 -2.00
CA THR A 228 -7.61 -0.76 -1.98
C THR A 228 -6.24 -0.10 -1.79
N LEU A 229 -6.01 1.02 -2.47
CA LEU A 229 -4.78 1.79 -2.33
C LEU A 229 -4.69 2.50 -0.98
N ASP A 230 -5.81 2.81 -0.33
CA ASP A 230 -5.85 3.50 0.97
C ASP A 230 -5.15 2.72 2.10
N LEU A 231 -4.99 1.39 1.91
CA LEU A 231 -4.15 0.50 2.72
C LEU A 231 -2.67 0.94 2.76
N LEU A 232 -2.22 1.73 1.77
CA LEU A 232 -0.91 2.35 1.76
C LEU A 232 -0.97 3.71 2.47
N PRO A 233 -0.28 3.89 3.61
CA PRO A 233 -0.30 5.13 4.36
C PRO A 233 0.32 6.28 3.53
N TYR A 234 -0.29 7.47 3.62
CA TYR A 234 0.09 8.73 2.94
C TYR A 234 0.03 8.74 1.41
N VAL A 235 0.12 7.59 0.74
CA VAL A 235 0.20 7.47 -0.72
C VAL A 235 -1.13 7.02 -1.34
N GLY A 236 -2.00 6.33 -0.59
CA GLY A 236 -3.08 5.52 -1.15
C GLY A 236 -3.94 6.19 -2.23
N THR A 237 -4.90 7.01 -1.83
CA THR A 237 -5.88 7.58 -2.76
C THR A 237 -5.32 8.67 -3.67
N ILE A 238 -4.20 9.32 -3.28
CA ILE A 238 -3.62 10.43 -4.06
C ILE A 238 -3.14 9.98 -5.45
N ILE A 239 -2.73 8.72 -5.60
CA ILE A 239 -2.31 8.13 -6.88
C ILE A 239 -3.44 8.20 -7.92
N VAL A 240 -4.70 8.07 -7.50
CA VAL A 240 -5.85 8.12 -8.41
C VAL A 240 -6.33 9.56 -8.57
N PHE A 241 -6.46 10.29 -7.46
CA PHE A 241 -6.98 11.67 -7.48
C PHE A 241 -6.09 12.62 -8.27
N MET A 242 -4.76 12.55 -8.11
CA MET A 242 -3.84 13.50 -8.73
C MET A 242 -3.91 13.46 -10.26
N PRO A 243 -3.77 12.31 -10.96
CA PRO A 243 -3.95 12.26 -12.41
C PRO A 243 -5.34 12.68 -12.86
N LEU A 244 -6.39 12.33 -12.11
CA LEU A 244 -7.77 12.65 -12.47
C LEU A 244 -8.05 14.16 -12.40
N ILE A 245 -7.49 14.84 -11.40
CA ILE A 245 -7.55 16.30 -11.25
C ILE A 245 -6.82 16.96 -12.42
N PHE A 246 -5.57 16.54 -12.71
CA PHE A 246 -4.82 17.09 -13.85
C PHE A 246 -5.51 16.85 -15.18
N TYR A 247 -6.12 15.68 -15.36
CA TYR A 247 -6.92 15.36 -16.53
C TYR A 247 -8.05 16.38 -16.71
N LYS A 248 -8.87 16.57 -15.67
CA LYS A 248 -10.02 17.48 -15.72
C LYS A 248 -9.62 18.95 -15.89
N ILE A 249 -8.50 19.37 -15.32
CA ILE A 249 -7.92 20.70 -15.57
C ILE A 249 -7.50 20.84 -17.04
N SER A 250 -6.85 19.82 -17.60
CA SER A 250 -6.33 19.85 -18.98
C SER A 250 -7.43 19.83 -20.03
N THR A 251 -8.60 19.22 -19.72
CA THR A 251 -9.77 19.22 -20.59
C THR A 251 -10.66 20.46 -20.42
N GLY A 252 -10.34 21.35 -19.47
CA GLY A 252 -11.11 22.59 -19.20
C GLY A 252 -12.28 22.42 -18.23
N ASP A 253 -12.48 21.24 -17.64
CA ASP A 253 -13.52 20.94 -16.65
C ASP A 253 -13.10 21.38 -15.23
N PHE A 254 -12.92 22.69 -15.04
CA PHE A 254 -12.44 23.23 -13.76
C PHE A 254 -13.39 22.96 -12.58
N ILE A 255 -14.71 22.88 -12.83
CA ILE A 255 -15.71 22.60 -11.80
C ILE A 255 -15.51 21.19 -11.22
N ILE A 256 -15.34 20.19 -12.11
CA ILE A 256 -15.12 18.80 -11.69
C ILE A 256 -13.75 18.67 -11.02
N ALA A 257 -12.71 19.31 -11.56
CA ALA A 257 -11.38 19.31 -10.94
C ALA A 257 -11.41 19.88 -9.52
N PHE A 258 -12.09 21.01 -9.31
CA PHE A 258 -12.26 21.60 -7.98
C PHE A 258 -13.07 20.68 -7.05
N GLY A 259 -14.14 20.08 -7.57
CA GLY A 259 -14.92 19.08 -6.84
C GLY A 259 -14.09 17.88 -6.38
N LEU A 260 -13.18 17.38 -7.23
CA LEU A 260 -12.24 16.30 -6.89
C LEU A 260 -11.26 16.70 -5.79
N ILE A 261 -10.76 17.95 -5.81
CA ILE A 261 -9.88 18.47 -4.75
C ILE A 261 -10.64 18.54 -3.42
N CYS A 262 -11.86 19.08 -3.42
CA CYS A 262 -12.69 19.15 -2.23
C CYS A 262 -13.02 17.76 -1.68
N LEU A 263 -13.36 16.81 -2.55
CA LEU A 263 -13.60 15.43 -2.17
C LEU A 263 -12.36 14.80 -1.54
N TYR A 264 -11.16 15.00 -2.12
CA TYR A 264 -9.91 14.49 -1.55
C TYR A 264 -9.64 15.04 -0.14
N ILE A 265 -9.84 16.35 0.05
CA ILE A 265 -9.67 16.99 1.36
C ILE A 265 -10.67 16.43 2.37
N MET A 266 -11.94 16.23 1.96
CA MET A 266 -12.96 15.61 2.81
C MET A 266 -12.56 14.19 3.24
N LEU A 267 -12.12 13.35 2.31
CA LEU A 267 -11.63 11.99 2.60
C LEU A 267 -10.48 12.01 3.61
N PHE A 268 -9.52 12.91 3.41
CA PHE A 268 -8.39 13.08 4.32
C PHE A 268 -8.86 13.44 5.74
N ILE A 269 -9.77 14.40 5.87
CA ILE A 269 -10.29 14.83 7.17
C ILE A 269 -11.05 13.69 7.87
N ILE A 270 -11.96 13.00 7.15
CA ILE A 270 -12.75 11.91 7.72
C ILE A 270 -11.84 10.77 8.17
N ARG A 271 -10.85 10.41 7.36
CA ARG A 271 -9.85 9.40 7.72
C ARG A 271 -9.13 9.76 9.01
N GLN A 272 -8.65 10.99 9.15
CA GLN A 272 -7.96 11.44 10.37
C GLN A 272 -8.87 11.42 11.61
N ILE A 273 -10.13 11.83 11.47
CA ILE A 273 -11.11 11.78 12.56
C ILE A 273 -11.38 10.33 12.97
N MET A 274 -11.55 9.43 12.00
CA MET A 274 -11.80 8.02 12.27
C MET A 274 -10.58 7.36 12.91
N GLU A 275 -9.36 7.58 12.39
CA GLU A 275 -8.13 7.10 13.00
C GLU A 275 -8.02 7.59 14.46
N ALA A 276 -8.24 8.87 14.73
CA ALA A 276 -8.23 9.42 16.08
C ALA A 276 -9.30 8.80 16.99
N LYS A 277 -10.52 8.54 16.47
CA LYS A 277 -11.64 7.97 17.23
C LYS A 277 -11.43 6.49 17.55
N PHE A 278 -10.92 5.72 16.61
CA PHE A 278 -10.75 4.26 16.74
C PHE A 278 -9.39 3.86 17.33
N MET A 279 -8.38 4.73 17.26
CA MET A 279 -7.03 4.49 17.81
C MET A 279 -6.74 5.33 19.06
N SER A 280 -7.79 5.75 19.78
CA SER A 280 -7.89 6.81 20.80
C SER A 280 -6.95 6.78 22.01
N SER A 281 -5.82 6.07 22.01
CA SER A 281 -4.88 6.15 23.14
C SER A 281 -3.40 5.83 22.91
N LYS A 282 -2.85 5.57 21.70
CA LYS A 282 -1.45 5.06 21.65
C LYS A 282 -0.47 5.61 20.61
N LEU A 283 -0.83 6.53 19.73
CA LEU A 283 0.08 6.94 18.65
C LEU A 283 0.33 8.45 18.56
N GLU A 284 0.85 9.05 19.64
CA GLU A 284 1.63 10.30 19.54
C GLU A 284 2.98 10.03 18.85
N VAL A 285 2.97 9.73 17.55
CA VAL A 285 4.20 9.66 16.75
C VAL A 285 4.18 10.90 15.85
N HIS A 286 5.19 11.77 15.97
CA HIS A 286 5.24 12.98 15.15
C HIS A 286 5.27 12.61 13.65
N PRO A 287 4.37 13.16 12.79
CA PRO A 287 4.21 12.74 11.39
C PRO A 287 5.50 12.75 10.56
N ILE A 288 6.40 13.69 10.86
CA ILE A 288 7.73 13.80 10.24
C ILE A 288 8.54 12.51 10.41
N PHE A 289 8.53 11.87 11.59
CA PHE A 289 9.26 10.62 11.81
C PHE A 289 8.65 9.47 11.01
N THR A 290 7.32 9.44 10.89
CA THR A 290 6.62 8.45 10.07
C THR A 290 6.98 8.59 8.59
N ILE A 291 6.99 9.81 8.06
CA ILE A 291 7.38 10.10 6.67
C ILE A 291 8.86 9.73 6.43
N LEU A 292 9.76 10.11 7.35
CA LEU A 292 11.19 9.75 7.26
C LEU A 292 11.39 8.24 7.30
N ALA A 293 10.71 7.53 8.20
CA ALA A 293 10.82 6.09 8.29
C ALA A 293 10.23 5.40 7.06
N LEU A 294 9.14 5.91 6.49
CA LEU A 294 8.59 5.43 5.23
C LEU A 294 9.57 5.63 4.07
N TYR A 295 10.20 6.80 3.98
CA TYR A 295 11.20 7.10 2.94
C TYR A 295 12.45 6.23 3.07
N ILE A 296 13.01 6.14 4.28
CA ILE A 296 14.18 5.30 4.58
C ILE A 296 13.82 3.83 4.35
N GLY A 297 12.66 3.40 4.83
CA GLY A 297 12.11 2.07 4.61
C GLY A 297 12.00 1.76 3.12
N LEU A 298 11.43 2.66 2.33
CA LEU A 298 11.31 2.50 0.88
C LEU A 298 12.68 2.40 0.21
N LYS A 299 13.65 3.24 0.58
CA LYS A 299 14.99 3.22 -0.01
C LYS A 299 15.79 1.96 0.36
N VAL A 300 15.71 1.53 1.62
CA VAL A 300 16.50 0.40 2.12
C VAL A 300 15.83 -0.94 1.81
N PHE A 301 14.51 -1.03 1.93
CA PHE A 301 13.74 -2.28 1.86
C PHE A 301 12.75 -2.35 0.70
N GLY A 302 12.59 -1.30 -0.12
CA GLY A 302 11.58 -1.26 -1.19
C GLY A 302 10.17 -1.10 -0.62
N ILE A 303 9.15 -1.56 -1.37
CA ILE A 303 7.73 -1.49 -0.94
C ILE A 303 7.51 -2.13 0.44
N ILE A 304 8.29 -3.18 0.77
CA ILE A 304 8.27 -3.85 2.07
C ILE A 304 8.58 -2.88 3.23
N GLY A 305 9.48 -1.93 2.99
CA GLY A 305 9.84 -0.92 3.98
C GLY A 305 8.72 0.07 4.28
N ILE A 306 7.81 0.31 3.33
CA ILE A 306 6.65 1.19 3.56
C ILE A 306 5.72 0.57 4.60
N ILE A 307 5.47 -0.74 4.51
CA ILE A 307 4.57 -1.44 5.45
C ILE A 307 5.24 -1.64 6.81
N THR A 308 6.53 -1.95 6.81
CA THR A 308 7.25 -2.33 8.04
C THR A 308 7.81 -1.14 8.83
N ALA A 309 8.03 0.02 8.20
CA ALA A 309 8.56 1.21 8.87
C ALA A 309 7.63 1.79 9.96
N PRO A 310 6.31 1.92 9.77
CA PRO A 310 5.40 2.35 10.84
C PRO A 310 5.42 1.39 12.02
N LEU A 311 5.43 0.08 11.76
CA LEU A 311 5.51 -0.95 12.81
C LEU A 311 6.78 -0.81 13.65
N TYR A 312 7.92 -0.52 13.01
CA TYR A 312 9.18 -0.28 13.71
C TYR A 312 9.11 0.92 14.65
N ILE A 313 8.51 2.03 14.19
CA ILE A 313 8.36 3.23 15.02
C ILE A 313 7.48 2.93 16.24
N ILE A 314 6.40 2.18 16.05
CA ILE A 314 5.48 1.79 17.13
C ILE A 314 6.21 0.93 18.17
N VAL A 315 7.01 -0.05 17.73
CA VAL A 315 7.81 -0.89 18.62
C VAL A 315 8.83 -0.05 19.39
N CYS A 316 9.57 0.83 18.70
CA CYS A 316 10.55 1.72 19.34
C CYS A 316 9.89 2.63 20.38
N LYS A 317 8.74 3.20 20.05
CA LYS A 317 7.98 4.04 20.96
C LYS A 317 7.52 3.25 22.20
N SER A 318 7.00 2.04 22.01
CA SER A 318 6.58 1.20 23.13
C SER A 318 7.73 0.85 24.09
N ILE A 319 8.96 0.70 23.57
CA ILE A 319 10.16 0.42 24.37
C ILE A 319 10.66 1.68 25.09
N LEU A 320 10.44 2.87 24.53
CA LEU A 320 10.81 4.14 25.14
C LEU A 320 9.83 4.56 26.26
N GLU A 321 8.55 4.24 26.09
CA GLU A 321 7.48 4.53 27.05
C GLU A 321 7.44 3.55 28.24
N MET A 322 7.89 2.29 28.08
CA MET A 322 8.22 1.36 29.18
C MET A 322 9.46 1.84 29.91
#